data_AF-A0A2A9EB70-F1
#
_entry.id   AF-A0A2A9EB70-F1
#
_cell.length_a   1.000
_cell.length_b   1.000
_cell.length_c   1.000
_cell.angle_alpha   90.00
_cell.angle_beta   90.00
_cell.angle_gamma   90.00
#
_symmetry.space_group_name_H-M   'P 1'
#
loop_
_entity.id
_entity.type
_entity.pdbx_description
1 polymer ?
#
loop_
_entity_poly.entity_id
_entity_poly.type
_entity_poly.pdbx_seq_one_letter_code
_entity_poly.pdbx_strand_id
1 'polypeptide(L)'
;MSLSPSTTSARSGAQTRDPLALGVGARLTVSVMSDDYVAILLTALADTAAASAPGLVIESDDVSTYVGGAEADVLAYIVDLIARVSASGAHVVAHVQLSRGCPGELTCGLDAPTLAIPDLTPLAPTGVEATAQWALYPLADGPGADHMSHIMPVIERAKAAGVARASRHFVTELAGDLADVLGTVADGWLAAGRSVAHVVTHVTISTNHPDADAPATEVAR
;
A
#
# COMPACT_ATOMS: atom_id res chain seq x y z
N MET A 1 44.07 44.04 -12.68
CA MET A 1 43.54 42.73 -12.25
C MET A 1 42.23 42.99 -11.52
N SER A 2 41.10 42.84 -12.22
CA SER A 2 39.76 43.01 -11.67
C SER A 2 39.21 41.61 -11.35
N LEU A 3 38.90 41.36 -10.09
CA LEU A 3 38.27 40.11 -9.64
C LEU A 3 36.75 40.30 -9.74
N SER A 4 36.13 39.69 -10.74
CA SER A 4 34.68 39.53 -10.81
C SER A 4 34.21 38.59 -9.69
N PRO A 5 33.11 38.90 -8.97
CA PRO A 5 32.54 37.97 -8.03
C PRO A 5 31.80 36.87 -8.80
N SER A 6 32.22 35.62 -8.59
CA SER A 6 31.49 34.44 -9.05
C SER A 6 30.14 34.37 -8.34
N THR A 7 29.06 34.58 -9.08
CA THR A 7 27.70 34.29 -8.63
C THR A 7 27.53 32.78 -8.48
N THR A 8 27.55 32.27 -7.25
CA THR A 8 27.03 30.94 -6.93
C THR A 8 25.54 30.94 -7.21
N SER A 9 25.15 30.41 -8.36
CA SER A 9 23.75 30.09 -8.67
C SER A 9 23.34 28.94 -7.75
N ALA A 10 22.52 29.25 -6.74
CA ALA A 10 21.80 28.25 -5.99
C ALA A 10 20.86 27.53 -6.97
N ARG A 11 21.20 26.28 -7.33
CA ARG A 11 20.28 25.39 -8.01
C ARG A 11 19.11 25.15 -7.05
N SER A 12 17.96 25.76 -7.31
CA SER A 12 16.72 25.32 -6.68
C SER A 12 16.53 23.87 -7.09
N GLY A 13 16.71 22.93 -6.16
CA GLY A 13 16.49 21.51 -6.43
C GLY A 13 15.04 21.31 -6.86
N ALA A 14 14.83 21.00 -8.14
CA ALA A 14 13.51 20.59 -8.60
C ALA A 14 13.14 19.29 -7.87
N GLN A 15 12.12 19.38 -7.03
CA GLN A 15 11.53 18.24 -6.34
C GLN A 15 11.00 17.28 -7.39
N THR A 16 11.54 16.05 -7.48
CA THR A 16 10.99 15.06 -8.41
C THR A 16 9.58 14.67 -7.93
N ARG A 17 8.63 14.69 -8.86
CA ARG A 17 7.23 14.29 -8.64
C ARG A 17 6.87 13.03 -9.40
N ASP A 18 7.85 12.40 -10.05
CA ASP A 18 7.67 11.16 -10.77
C ASP A 18 7.55 10.00 -9.77
N PRO A 19 6.36 9.38 -9.61
CA PRO A 19 6.14 8.33 -8.60
C PRO A 19 7.05 7.13 -8.80
N LEU A 20 7.39 6.78 -10.05
CA LEU A 20 8.29 5.66 -10.34
C LEU A 20 9.71 5.97 -9.88
N ALA A 21 10.19 7.19 -10.11
CA ALA A 21 11.48 7.62 -9.56
C ALA A 21 11.48 7.65 -8.03
N LEU A 22 10.31 7.77 -7.39
CA LEU A 22 10.15 7.74 -5.94
C LEU A 22 9.97 6.33 -5.36
N GLY A 23 10.06 5.29 -6.17
CA GLY A 23 9.83 3.91 -5.73
C GLY A 23 8.42 3.66 -5.24
N VAL A 24 7.45 4.40 -5.76
CA VAL A 24 6.03 4.22 -5.43
C VAL A 24 5.50 3.02 -6.20
N GLY A 25 5.11 2.00 -5.46
CA GLY A 25 4.48 0.83 -6.06
C GLY A 25 4.00 -0.18 -5.04
N ALA A 26 3.39 -1.22 -5.59
CA ALA A 26 2.88 -2.35 -4.86
C ALA A 26 3.43 -3.65 -5.43
N ARG A 27 3.60 -4.65 -4.56
CA ARG A 27 3.67 -6.05 -4.96
C ARG A 27 2.53 -6.79 -4.28
N LEU A 28 1.77 -7.56 -5.05
CA LEU A 28 0.64 -8.30 -4.53
C LEU A 28 0.53 -9.72 -5.08
N THR A 29 0.12 -10.63 -4.21
CA THR A 29 -0.23 -12.01 -4.54
C THR A 29 -1.68 -12.24 -4.13
N VAL A 30 -2.48 -12.78 -5.03
CA VAL A 30 -3.90 -13.09 -4.77
C VAL A 30 -4.08 -14.60 -4.88
N SER A 31 -4.41 -15.22 -3.76
CA SER A 31 -4.73 -16.64 -3.64
C SER A 31 -6.24 -16.83 -3.67
N VAL A 32 -6.72 -17.68 -4.58
CA VAL A 32 -8.14 -18.00 -4.73
C VAL A 32 -8.34 -19.46 -4.37
N MET A 33 -9.16 -19.74 -3.37
CA MET A 33 -9.46 -21.08 -2.88
C MET A 33 -10.54 -21.71 -3.78
N SER A 34 -10.20 -21.95 -5.04
CA SER A 34 -11.07 -22.54 -6.07
C SER A 34 -10.24 -23.33 -7.08
N ASP A 35 -10.80 -24.42 -7.62
CA ASP A 35 -10.18 -25.17 -8.72
C ASP A 35 -10.06 -24.32 -10.00
N ASP A 36 -10.94 -23.33 -10.15
CA ASP A 36 -10.98 -22.41 -11.29
C ASP A 36 -10.08 -21.16 -11.08
N TYR A 37 -9.16 -21.18 -10.10
CA TYR A 37 -8.36 -20.01 -9.72
C TYR A 37 -7.65 -19.34 -10.91
N VAL A 38 -7.15 -20.12 -11.87
CA VAL A 38 -6.44 -19.60 -13.05
C VAL A 38 -7.36 -18.71 -13.89
N ALA A 39 -8.58 -19.17 -14.18
CA ALA A 39 -9.52 -18.42 -14.99
C ALA A 39 -9.98 -17.14 -14.28
N ILE A 40 -10.23 -17.24 -12.97
CA ILE A 40 -10.62 -16.10 -12.12
C ILE A 40 -9.52 -15.04 -12.11
N LEU A 41 -8.27 -15.43 -11.82
CA LEU A 41 -7.14 -14.49 -11.71
C LEU A 41 -6.81 -13.84 -13.06
N LEU A 42 -6.72 -14.63 -14.14
CA LEU A 42 -6.37 -14.08 -15.45
C LEU A 42 -7.44 -13.11 -15.98
N THR A 43 -8.72 -13.42 -15.74
CA THR A 43 -9.82 -12.53 -16.14
C THR A 43 -9.77 -11.24 -15.32
N ALA A 44 -9.65 -11.33 -13.99
CA ALA A 44 -9.61 -10.16 -13.13
C ALA A 44 -8.39 -9.26 -13.43
N LEU A 45 -7.20 -9.85 -13.64
CA LEU A 45 -5.99 -9.10 -14.02
C LEU A 45 -6.17 -8.37 -15.36
N ALA A 46 -6.71 -9.05 -16.38
CA ALA A 46 -6.94 -8.45 -17.69
C ALA A 46 -7.94 -7.29 -17.61
N ASP A 47 -9.06 -7.50 -16.91
CA ASP A 47 -10.10 -6.49 -16.77
C ASP A 47 -9.65 -5.28 -15.96
N THR A 48 -8.92 -5.50 -14.85
CA THR A 48 -8.35 -4.40 -14.05
C THR A 48 -7.32 -3.63 -14.87
N ALA A 49 -6.39 -4.31 -15.55
CA ALA A 49 -5.39 -3.64 -16.38
C ALA A 49 -6.05 -2.81 -17.51
N ALA A 50 -7.13 -3.30 -18.12
CA ALA A 50 -7.87 -2.58 -19.15
C ALA A 50 -8.63 -1.35 -18.61
N ALA A 51 -9.10 -1.40 -17.37
CA ALA A 51 -9.82 -0.30 -16.71
C ALA A 51 -8.90 0.72 -16.01
N SER A 52 -7.60 0.41 -15.91
CA SER A 52 -6.63 1.19 -15.15
C SER A 52 -6.31 2.54 -15.78
N ALA A 53 -5.92 3.49 -14.92
CA ALA A 53 -5.42 4.78 -15.35
C ALA A 53 -4.19 4.63 -16.27
N PRO A 54 -4.04 5.47 -17.30
CA PRO A 54 -2.83 5.48 -18.10
C PRO A 54 -1.63 5.87 -17.24
N GLY A 55 -0.52 5.14 -17.34
CA GLY A 55 0.72 5.45 -16.63
C GLY A 55 1.09 4.46 -15.51
N LEU A 56 0.25 3.48 -15.22
CA LEU A 56 0.66 2.34 -14.39
C LEU A 56 1.61 1.42 -15.17
N VAL A 57 2.67 0.97 -14.49
CA VAL A 57 3.52 -0.15 -14.92
C VAL A 57 3.02 -1.39 -14.20
N ILE A 58 2.61 -2.41 -14.95
CA ILE A 58 2.05 -3.64 -14.39
C ILE A 58 2.85 -4.82 -14.94
N GLU A 59 3.44 -5.62 -14.04
CA GLU A 59 4.28 -6.76 -14.39
C GLU A 59 3.93 -7.96 -13.51
N SER A 60 3.57 -9.09 -14.10
CA SER A 60 3.25 -10.31 -13.36
C SER A 60 4.30 -11.39 -13.60
N ASP A 61 4.69 -12.06 -12.53
CA ASP A 61 5.55 -13.24 -12.52
C ASP A 61 4.79 -14.44 -11.92
N ASP A 62 5.48 -15.55 -11.70
CA ASP A 62 4.90 -16.78 -11.14
C ASP A 62 4.59 -16.71 -9.64
N VAL A 63 4.98 -15.61 -8.96
CA VAL A 63 4.76 -15.40 -7.53
C VAL A 63 3.74 -14.28 -7.27
N SER A 64 3.79 -13.20 -8.04
CA SER A 64 3.11 -11.94 -7.71
C SER A 64 2.93 -11.03 -8.92
N THR A 65 2.19 -9.95 -8.72
CA THR A 65 2.11 -8.83 -9.65
C THR A 65 2.74 -7.59 -9.01
N TYR A 66 3.58 -6.88 -9.75
CA TYR A 66 4.08 -5.56 -9.45
C TYR A 66 3.20 -4.51 -10.13
N VAL A 67 2.91 -3.42 -9.41
CA VAL A 67 2.18 -2.25 -9.91
C VAL A 67 2.92 -0.99 -9.48
N GLY A 68 3.54 -0.28 -10.40
CA GLY A 68 4.22 0.99 -10.16
C GLY A 68 3.46 2.17 -10.78
N GLY A 69 3.45 3.32 -10.10
CA GLY A 69 2.79 4.52 -10.60
C GLY A 69 2.35 5.47 -9.50
N ALA A 70 1.44 6.39 -9.82
CA ALA A 70 0.92 7.33 -8.81
C ALA A 70 0.15 6.59 -7.71
N GLU A 71 0.28 7.06 -6.47
CA GLU A 71 -0.24 6.42 -5.27
C GLU A 71 -1.74 6.12 -5.34
N ALA A 72 -2.52 7.08 -5.85
CA ALA A 72 -3.97 6.94 -6.00
C ALA A 72 -4.34 5.88 -7.06
N ASP A 73 -3.59 5.82 -8.16
CA ASP A 73 -3.85 4.87 -9.24
C ASP A 73 -3.42 3.45 -8.85
N VAL A 74 -2.29 3.31 -8.14
CA VAL A 74 -1.84 2.04 -7.56
C VAL A 74 -2.88 1.52 -6.56
N LEU A 75 -3.39 2.40 -5.68
CA LEU A 75 -4.43 2.02 -4.72
C LEU A 75 -5.72 1.61 -5.43
N ALA A 76 -6.18 2.37 -6.43
CA ALA A 76 -7.37 2.05 -7.21
C ALA A 76 -7.23 0.70 -7.93
N TYR A 77 -6.06 0.40 -8.50
CA TYR A 77 -5.77 -0.89 -9.12
C TYR A 77 -5.94 -2.05 -8.13
N ILE A 78 -5.34 -1.93 -6.94
CA ILE A 78 -5.37 -3.01 -5.93
C ILE A 78 -6.81 -3.27 -5.47
N VAL A 79 -7.56 -2.20 -5.20
CA VAL A 79 -8.97 -2.29 -4.78
C VAL A 79 -9.80 -2.96 -5.86
N ASP A 80 -9.68 -2.53 -7.11
CA ASP A 80 -10.45 -3.08 -8.24
C ASP A 80 -10.09 -4.55 -8.49
N LEU A 81 -8.81 -4.90 -8.49
CA LEU A 81 -8.36 -6.29 -8.67
C LEU A 81 -8.93 -7.21 -7.59
N ILE A 82 -8.76 -6.85 -6.31
CA ILE A 82 -9.27 -7.68 -5.21
C ILE A 82 -10.78 -7.76 -5.30
N ALA A 83 -11.50 -6.66 -5.53
CA ALA A 83 -12.96 -6.66 -5.64
C ALA A 83 -13.46 -7.57 -6.78
N ARG A 84 -12.81 -7.55 -7.95
CA ARG A 84 -13.14 -8.43 -9.08
C ARG A 84 -12.89 -9.89 -8.78
N VAL A 85 -11.78 -10.21 -8.13
CA VAL A 85 -11.50 -11.60 -7.72
C VAL A 85 -12.51 -12.06 -6.67
N SER A 86 -12.84 -11.21 -5.69
CA SER A 86 -13.87 -11.49 -4.67
C SER A 86 -15.27 -11.64 -5.25
N ALA A 87 -15.59 -10.99 -6.38
CA ALA A 87 -16.87 -11.13 -7.08
C ALA A 87 -17.13 -12.55 -7.63
N SER A 88 -16.09 -13.39 -7.71
CA SER A 88 -16.27 -14.83 -8.01
C SER A 88 -17.02 -15.60 -6.92
N GLY A 89 -17.12 -15.05 -5.71
CA GLY A 89 -17.69 -15.71 -4.53
C GLY A 89 -16.76 -16.74 -3.87
N ALA A 90 -15.58 -17.01 -4.44
CA ALA A 90 -14.57 -17.86 -3.81
C ALA A 90 -13.97 -17.18 -2.58
N HIS A 91 -13.45 -17.97 -1.62
CA HIS A 91 -12.59 -17.44 -0.57
C HIS A 91 -11.28 -16.95 -1.19
N VAL A 92 -10.95 -15.69 -0.92
CA VAL A 92 -9.78 -15.01 -1.47
C VAL A 92 -8.92 -14.49 -0.35
N VAL A 93 -7.62 -14.71 -0.46
CA VAL A 93 -6.60 -14.08 0.39
C VAL A 93 -5.65 -13.29 -0.50
N ALA A 94 -5.52 -11.99 -0.24
CA ALA A 94 -4.56 -11.13 -0.93
C ALA A 94 -3.47 -10.66 0.03
N HIS A 95 -2.21 -10.86 -0.35
CA HIS A 95 -1.06 -10.26 0.31
C HIS A 95 -0.64 -9.05 -0.50
N VAL A 96 -0.61 -7.87 0.12
CA VAL A 96 -0.27 -6.62 -0.54
C VAL A 96 0.85 -5.94 0.24
N GLN A 97 1.93 -5.63 -0.45
CA GLN A 97 3.02 -4.81 0.04
C GLN A 97 3.07 -3.52 -0.74
N LEU A 98 2.91 -2.37 -0.07
CA LEU A 98 3.16 -1.05 -0.66
C LEU A 98 4.53 -0.57 -0.23
N SER A 99 5.25 0.08 -1.14
CA SER A 99 6.55 0.69 -0.88
C SER A 99 6.62 2.08 -1.49
N ARG A 100 7.34 2.97 -0.81
CA ARG A 100 7.83 4.25 -1.32
C ARG A 100 9.22 4.53 -0.80
N GLY A 101 10.06 5.18 -1.60
CA GLY A 101 11.40 5.62 -1.22
C GLY A 101 12.42 4.49 -1.11
N CYS A 102 12.22 3.38 -1.84
CA CYS A 102 13.17 2.28 -1.86
C CYS A 102 14.53 2.75 -2.42
N PRO A 103 15.65 2.56 -1.69
CA PRO A 103 16.97 3.04 -2.11
C PRO A 103 17.46 2.47 -3.44
N GLY A 104 16.98 1.29 -3.86
CA GLY A 104 17.39 0.62 -5.10
C GLY A 104 16.82 1.23 -6.39
N GLU A 105 15.81 2.08 -6.30
CA GLU A 105 15.22 2.79 -7.45
C GLU A 105 15.74 4.22 -7.49
N LEU A 106 16.70 4.46 -8.41
CA LEU A 106 17.28 5.73 -8.90
C LEU A 106 17.67 6.85 -7.90
N THR A 107 17.44 6.69 -6.59
CA THR A 107 17.51 7.78 -5.62
C THR A 107 18.02 7.34 -4.25
N CYS A 108 19.23 6.77 -4.22
CA CYS A 108 20.02 6.53 -3.00
C CYS A 108 20.42 7.81 -2.21
N GLY A 109 19.94 9.00 -2.58
CA GLY A 109 20.49 10.28 -2.10
C GLY A 109 19.48 11.39 -1.80
N LEU A 110 18.19 11.06 -1.66
CA LEU A 110 17.20 12.07 -1.27
C LEU A 110 17.09 12.14 0.25
N ASP A 111 17.35 13.33 0.80
CA ASP A 111 17.00 13.65 2.17
C ASP A 111 15.46 13.63 2.34
N ALA A 112 15.02 13.11 3.48
CA ALA A 112 13.65 12.73 3.79
C ALA A 112 12.52 13.80 3.67
N PRO A 113 12.73 15.13 3.55
CA PRO A 113 11.60 16.04 3.38
C PRO A 113 11.30 16.42 1.92
N THR A 114 11.99 15.85 0.93
CA THR A 114 11.85 16.29 -0.48
C THR A 114 10.82 15.50 -1.28
N LEU A 115 10.00 14.63 -0.69
CA LEU A 115 9.01 13.86 -1.46
C LEU A 115 7.62 14.48 -1.35
N ALA A 116 7.06 14.91 -2.48
CA ALA A 116 5.67 15.35 -2.54
C ALA A 116 4.76 14.15 -2.28
N ILE A 117 3.86 14.26 -1.31
CA ILE A 117 2.92 13.19 -0.97
C ILE A 117 1.51 13.70 -1.29
N PRO A 118 0.79 13.04 -2.21
CA PRO A 118 -0.56 13.45 -2.53
C PRO A 118 -1.50 13.14 -1.37
N ASP A 119 -2.56 13.93 -1.27
CA ASP A 119 -3.73 13.53 -0.48
C ASP A 119 -4.55 12.54 -1.32
N LEU A 120 -4.97 11.45 -0.69
CA LEU A 120 -5.84 10.47 -1.35
C LEU A 120 -7.27 10.96 -1.33
N THR A 121 -7.96 10.80 -2.46
CA THR A 121 -9.41 10.92 -2.49
C THR A 121 -10.01 9.65 -1.88
N PRO A 122 -11.07 9.73 -1.05
CA PRO A 122 -11.77 8.56 -0.57
C PRO A 122 -12.22 7.67 -1.72
N LEU A 123 -12.01 6.37 -1.55
CA LEU A 123 -12.44 5.35 -2.50
C LEU A 123 -13.96 5.18 -2.42
N ALA A 124 -14.59 4.87 -3.55
CA ALA A 124 -15.99 4.48 -3.55
C ALA A 124 -16.14 3.10 -2.87
N PRO A 125 -17.20 2.86 -2.08
CA PRO A 125 -17.45 1.55 -1.49
C PRO A 125 -17.53 0.45 -2.54
N THR A 126 -16.92 -0.68 -2.26
CA THR A 126 -16.88 -1.84 -3.17
C THR A 126 -18.06 -2.78 -2.96
N GLY A 127 -18.67 -2.78 -1.78
CA GLY A 127 -19.62 -3.79 -1.33
C GLY A 127 -18.96 -5.12 -0.94
N VAL A 128 -17.63 -5.19 -0.95
CA VAL A 128 -16.87 -6.38 -0.56
C VAL A 128 -16.43 -6.24 0.90
N GLU A 129 -17.03 -7.03 1.78
CA GLU A 129 -16.60 -7.12 3.17
C GLU A 129 -15.24 -7.83 3.26
N ALA A 130 -14.32 -7.23 4.00
CA ALA A 130 -12.96 -7.71 4.17
C ALA A 130 -12.54 -7.68 5.64
N THR A 131 -11.75 -8.68 6.04
CA THR A 131 -10.91 -8.65 7.25
C THR A 131 -9.46 -8.60 6.83
N ALA A 132 -8.63 -7.89 7.57
CA ALA A 132 -7.23 -7.73 7.20
C ALA A 132 -6.30 -7.62 8.41
N GLN A 133 -5.05 -8.01 8.19
CA GLN A 133 -3.95 -7.89 9.14
C GLN A 133 -2.90 -6.97 8.56
N TRP A 134 -2.73 -5.81 9.19
CA TRP A 134 -1.92 -4.71 8.69
C TRP A 134 -0.70 -4.43 9.57
N ALA A 135 0.46 -4.26 8.94
CA ALA A 135 1.68 -3.80 9.57
C ALA A 135 2.33 -2.66 8.76
N LEU A 136 2.83 -1.65 9.47
CA LEU A 136 3.48 -0.47 8.89
C LEU A 136 4.94 -0.41 9.35
N TYR A 137 5.84 -0.15 8.40
CA TYR A 137 7.28 -0.11 8.60
C TYR A 137 7.86 1.23 8.11
N PRO A 138 7.89 2.26 8.96
CA PRO A 138 8.67 3.47 8.71
C PRO A 138 10.15 3.12 8.88
N LEU A 139 10.88 3.04 7.76
CA LEU A 139 12.30 2.65 7.74
C LEU A 139 13.17 3.89 7.95
N ALA A 140 13.17 4.39 9.18
CA ALA A 140 14.04 5.47 9.61
C ALA A 140 15.37 4.89 10.13
N ASP A 141 16.48 5.26 9.50
CA ASP A 141 17.81 4.85 9.93
C ASP A 141 18.44 5.89 10.87
N GLY A 142 19.23 5.42 11.85
CA GLY A 142 20.14 6.25 12.64
C GLY A 142 19.80 6.39 14.14
N PRO A 143 20.67 7.07 14.90
CA PRO A 143 20.49 7.26 16.34
C PRO A 143 19.22 8.07 16.64
N GLY A 144 18.34 7.54 17.50
CA GLY A 144 17.09 8.20 17.87
C GLY A 144 15.91 7.93 16.91
N ALA A 145 16.03 6.97 15.99
CA ALA A 145 14.91 6.51 15.18
C ALA A 145 13.76 6.01 16.07
N ASP A 146 12.60 6.66 15.97
CA ASP A 146 11.40 6.34 16.73
C ASP A 146 10.26 5.95 15.77
N HIS A 147 10.29 4.71 15.30
CA HIS A 147 9.26 4.17 14.40
C HIS A 147 7.86 4.20 15.05
N MET A 148 7.77 4.06 16.37
CA MET A 148 6.49 4.04 17.08
C MET A 148 5.80 5.41 17.05
N SER A 149 6.54 6.52 17.07
CA SER A 149 5.98 7.86 16.89
C SER A 149 5.23 8.06 15.58
N HIS A 150 5.56 7.27 14.55
CA HIS A 150 4.89 7.29 13.25
C HIS A 150 3.73 6.28 13.15
N ILE A 151 3.86 5.12 13.82
CA ILE A 151 2.86 4.04 13.77
C ILE A 151 1.65 4.33 14.66
N MET A 152 1.86 4.84 15.88
CA MET A 152 0.75 5.03 16.83
C MET A 152 -0.33 5.99 16.35
N PRO A 153 -0.01 7.17 15.77
CA PRO A 153 -1.04 8.10 15.29
C PRO A 153 -1.92 7.51 14.18
N VAL A 154 -1.36 6.68 13.30
CA VAL A 154 -2.14 6.08 12.21
C VAL A 154 -3.07 4.98 12.70
N ILE A 155 -2.66 4.21 13.73
CA ILE A 155 -3.52 3.23 14.40
C ILE A 155 -4.69 3.94 15.10
N GLU A 156 -4.43 5.05 15.79
CA GLU A 156 -5.52 5.80 16.45
C GLU A 156 -6.51 6.40 15.45
N ARG A 157 -6.06 6.84 14.26
CA ARG A 157 -6.97 7.23 13.17
C ARG A 157 -7.81 6.06 12.67
N ALA A 158 -7.20 4.89 12.46
CA ALA A 158 -7.92 3.68 12.05
C ALA A 158 -9.00 3.25 13.07
N LYS A 159 -8.73 3.41 14.37
CA LYS A 159 -9.71 3.20 15.44
C LYS A 159 -10.83 4.23 15.41
N ALA A 160 -10.50 5.51 15.25
CA ALA A 160 -11.47 6.59 15.17
C ALA A 160 -12.42 6.45 13.96
N ALA A 161 -11.91 5.90 12.85
CA ALA A 161 -12.69 5.56 11.66
C ALA A 161 -13.57 4.29 11.82
N GLY A 162 -13.40 3.53 12.92
CA GLY A 162 -14.14 2.28 13.14
C GLY A 162 -13.65 1.08 12.33
N VAL A 163 -12.53 1.21 11.61
CA VAL A 163 -11.97 0.16 10.75
C VAL A 163 -11.06 -0.77 11.54
N ALA A 164 -10.31 -0.25 12.52
CA ALA A 164 -9.45 -1.08 13.37
C ALA A 164 -10.28 -1.86 14.41
N ARG A 165 -10.11 -3.18 14.45
CA ARG A 165 -10.84 -4.10 15.34
C ARG A 165 -10.04 -4.52 16.55
N ALA A 166 -8.79 -4.93 16.36
CA ALA A 166 -7.98 -5.48 17.44
C ALA A 166 -6.48 -5.28 17.18
N SER A 167 -5.71 -5.31 18.25
CA SER A 167 -4.27 -5.54 18.16
C SER A 167 -4.02 -7.06 18.23
N ARG A 168 -3.19 -7.57 17.33
CA ARG A 168 -2.68 -8.94 17.34
C ARG A 168 -1.16 -8.90 17.42
N HIS A 169 -0.53 -10.04 17.67
CA HIS A 169 0.92 -10.09 17.57
C HIS A 169 1.34 -9.67 16.15
N PHE A 170 2.21 -8.65 16.08
CA PHE A 170 2.83 -8.09 14.87
C PHE A 170 1.94 -7.26 13.95
N VAL A 171 0.62 -7.27 14.11
CA VAL A 171 -0.32 -6.63 13.18
C VAL A 171 -1.48 -5.96 13.91
N THR A 172 -2.04 -4.93 13.28
CA THR A 172 -3.37 -4.40 13.61
C THR A 172 -4.40 -5.09 12.74
N GLU A 173 -5.45 -5.64 13.36
CA GLU A 173 -6.58 -6.22 12.65
C GLU A 173 -7.54 -5.11 12.21
N LEU A 174 -7.88 -5.10 10.93
CA LEU A 174 -8.82 -4.19 10.28
C LEU A 174 -10.03 -4.99 9.78
N ALA A 175 -11.22 -4.38 9.75
CA ALA A 175 -12.39 -4.97 9.11
C ALA A 175 -13.39 -3.92 8.63
N GLY A 176 -14.07 -4.21 7.52
CA GLY A 176 -15.10 -3.36 6.90
C GLY A 176 -15.13 -3.55 5.38
N ASP A 177 -15.70 -2.57 4.66
CA ASP A 177 -15.60 -2.54 3.20
C ASP A 177 -14.13 -2.52 2.76
N LEU A 178 -13.81 -3.28 1.71
CA LEU A 178 -12.47 -3.36 1.14
C LEU A 178 -11.88 -1.97 0.80
N ALA A 179 -12.70 -1.02 0.35
CA ALA A 179 -12.29 0.35 0.10
C ALA A 179 -11.82 1.05 1.38
N ASP A 180 -12.55 0.89 2.48
CA ASP A 180 -12.20 1.49 3.78
C ASP A 180 -10.95 0.86 4.38
N VAL A 181 -10.81 -0.47 4.25
CA VAL A 181 -9.62 -1.22 4.71
C VAL A 181 -8.37 -0.77 3.95
N LEU A 182 -8.39 -0.80 2.62
CA LEU A 182 -7.23 -0.40 1.80
C LEU A 182 -6.97 1.10 1.87
N GLY A 183 -8.02 1.93 1.96
CA GLY A 183 -7.90 3.36 2.20
C GLY A 183 -7.19 3.67 3.52
N THR A 184 -7.51 2.93 4.58
CA THR A 184 -6.84 3.04 5.89
C THR A 184 -5.35 2.65 5.81
N VAL A 185 -5.04 1.55 5.12
CA VAL A 185 -3.65 1.09 4.90
C VAL A 185 -2.85 2.16 4.15
N ALA A 186 -3.42 2.71 3.07
CA ALA A 186 -2.76 3.71 2.24
C ALA A 186 -2.60 5.06 2.96
N ASP A 187 -3.60 5.52 3.71
CA ASP A 187 -3.48 6.73 4.55
C ASP A 187 -2.35 6.58 5.57
N GLY A 188 -2.27 5.43 6.24
CA GLY A 188 -1.20 5.16 7.20
C GLY A 188 0.20 5.18 6.55
N TRP A 189 0.33 4.54 5.40
CA TRP A 189 1.56 4.52 4.60
C TRP A 189 2.01 5.92 4.16
N LEU A 190 1.10 6.73 3.62
CA LEU A 190 1.41 8.08 3.16
C LEU A 190 1.66 9.05 4.32
N ALA A 191 0.91 8.93 5.42
CA ALA A 191 1.11 9.75 6.61
C ALA A 191 2.49 9.52 7.23
N ALA A 192 2.92 8.26 7.39
CA ALA A 192 4.30 7.97 7.84
C ALA A 192 5.31 8.51 6.83
N GLY A 193 4.99 8.43 5.54
CA GLY A 193 5.82 8.92 4.47
C GLY A 193 6.12 10.41 4.49
N ARG A 194 5.27 11.22 5.13
CA ARG A 194 5.48 12.68 5.28
C ARG A 194 6.68 13.01 6.16
N SER A 195 7.13 12.06 6.97
CA SER A 195 8.24 12.23 7.91
C SER A 195 9.40 11.28 7.64
N VAL A 196 9.16 10.15 6.94
CA VAL A 196 10.17 9.12 6.66
C VAL A 196 10.27 8.90 5.15
N ALA A 197 11.49 8.92 4.61
CA ALA A 197 11.73 8.76 3.17
C ALA A 197 11.28 7.39 2.66
N HIS A 198 11.73 6.33 3.35
CA HIS A 198 11.45 4.95 2.98
C HIS A 198 10.37 4.38 3.90
N VAL A 199 9.21 4.06 3.33
CA VAL A 199 8.11 3.45 4.09
C VAL A 199 7.58 2.26 3.32
N VAL A 200 7.47 1.15 4.02
CA VAL A 200 6.82 -0.07 3.53
C VAL A 200 5.62 -0.37 4.41
N THR A 201 4.55 -0.85 3.83
CA THR A 201 3.43 -1.43 4.58
C THR A 201 3.05 -2.76 3.99
N HIS A 202 2.66 -3.71 4.84
CA HIS A 202 2.15 -5.00 4.42
C HIS A 202 0.75 -5.19 4.98
N VAL A 203 -0.15 -5.71 4.14
CA VAL A 203 -1.49 -6.12 4.57
C VAL A 203 -1.84 -7.47 3.94
N THR A 204 -2.29 -8.39 4.79
CA THR A 204 -2.97 -9.61 4.36
C THR A 204 -4.47 -9.40 4.48
N ILE A 205 -5.21 -9.57 3.39
CA ILE A 205 -6.64 -9.30 3.28
C ILE A 205 -7.35 -10.63 3.00
N SER A 206 -8.47 -10.88 3.67
CA SER A 206 -9.34 -12.03 3.44
C SER A 206 -10.75 -11.56 3.11
N THR A 207 -11.33 -12.10 2.04
CA THR A 207 -12.72 -11.85 1.64
C THR A 207 -13.44 -13.18 1.38
N ASN A 208 -14.74 -13.24 1.60
CA ASN A 208 -15.54 -14.48 1.46
C ASN A 208 -14.99 -15.65 2.30
N HIS A 209 -14.41 -15.35 3.48
CA HIS A 209 -13.94 -16.41 4.39
C HIS A 209 -15.14 -17.28 4.81
N PRO A 210 -15.05 -18.62 4.76
CA PRO A 210 -16.19 -19.50 5.03
C PRO A 210 -16.74 -19.34 6.46
N ASP A 211 -15.88 -19.00 7.42
CA ASP A 211 -16.24 -18.76 8.82
C ASP A 211 -16.04 -17.28 9.23
N ALA A 212 -16.52 -16.33 8.42
CA ALA A 212 -16.28 -14.89 8.65
C ALA A 212 -16.70 -14.38 10.05
N ASP A 213 -17.62 -15.07 10.74
CA ASP A 213 -18.12 -14.71 12.07
C ASP A 213 -17.43 -15.48 13.23
N ALA A 214 -16.51 -16.40 12.94
CA ALA A 214 -15.88 -17.22 13.98
C ALA A 214 -14.76 -16.44 14.73
N PRO A 215 -14.69 -16.53 16.08
CA PRO A 215 -13.60 -15.93 16.82
C PRO A 215 -12.27 -16.65 16.55
N ALA A 216 -11.16 -15.90 16.61
CA ALA A 216 -9.83 -16.49 16.57
C ALA A 216 -9.69 -17.55 17.67
N THR A 217 -9.39 -18.78 17.28
CA THR A 217 -9.27 -19.92 18.19
C THR A 217 -7.80 -20.29 18.32
N GLU A 218 -7.32 -20.45 19.56
CA GLU A 218 -6.00 -21.02 19.79
C GLU A 218 -5.99 -22.47 19.29
N VAL A 219 -5.05 -22.81 18.42
CA VAL A 219 -4.92 -24.18 17.93
C VAL A 219 -4.49 -25.05 19.11
N ALA A 220 -5.41 -25.89 19.60
CA ALA A 220 -5.10 -26.88 20.61
C ALA A 220 -3.97 -27.78 20.08
N ARG A 221 -2.87 -27.85 20.84
CA ARG A 221 -1.73 -28.71 20.54
C ARG A 221 -1.95 -30.12 21.02
#